data_AF-A0A625S6S6-F1
#
_entry.id   AF-A0A625S6S6-F1
#
_cell.length_a   1.000
_cell.length_b   1.000
_cell.length_c   1.000
_cell.angle_alpha   90.00
_cell.angle_beta   90.00
_cell.angle_gamma   90.00
#
_symmetry.space_group_name_H-M   'P 1'
#
loop_
_entity.id
_entity.type
_entity.pdbx_description
1 polymer ?
#
loop_
_entity_poly.entity_id
_entity_poly.type
_entity_poly.pdbx_seq_one_letter_code
_entity_poly.pdbx_strand_id
1 'polypeptide(L)'
;MSTDLSKLCADFLRQNHVSQSTEKLKASHARELVAAFFGYKSHAALMAEKTYPLVQLEEAYIFIPDIPLMNDRRSKLNGLPNDLTQSIDLARLLSDMLTSEGLCGGNVWIHDTLENYIVEVLLPDCQSLIDDQLSGLMAETNAEFFDAYYDDVQIEDRGDKLVAIAKTQYKGGTLDDRPFCGDTLDIVVKVILPRMAGKRGFYDLELEAGGCVNDDWVDPELKYGKPPQSRLAAELGITDEDLELLEWDTQENSSDDGLIYDFVLTFDKSCPPEILEMIEGLSDNLTIRVSANAFDNPYPDENMHYEYP
;
A
#
# COMPACT_ATOMS: atom_id res chain seq x y z
N MET A 1 -41.99 -1.39 -16.58
CA MET A 1 -41.84 0.08 -16.50
C MET A 1 -40.34 0.34 -16.39
N SER A 2 -39.73 1.09 -17.30
CA SER A 2 -38.31 1.44 -17.15
C SER A 2 -38.21 2.53 -16.09
N THR A 3 -37.79 2.14 -14.88
CA THR A 3 -37.53 3.07 -13.79
C THR A 3 -36.25 3.83 -14.11
N ASP A 4 -36.31 5.16 -14.17
CA ASP A 4 -35.12 5.99 -14.28
C ASP A 4 -34.37 5.97 -12.94
N LEU A 5 -33.44 5.03 -12.81
CA LEU A 5 -32.60 4.82 -11.62
C LEU A 5 -31.90 6.11 -11.18
N SER A 6 -31.42 6.90 -12.14
CA SER A 6 -30.72 8.14 -11.83
C SER A 6 -31.62 9.16 -11.12
N LYS A 7 -32.88 9.26 -11.57
CA LYS A 7 -33.88 10.12 -10.96
C LYS A 7 -34.32 9.60 -9.61
N LEU A 8 -34.55 8.29 -9.50
CA LEU A 8 -34.93 7.63 -8.24
C LEU A 8 -33.90 7.90 -7.15
N CYS A 9 -32.62 7.63 -7.43
CA CYS A 9 -31.51 7.90 -6.50
C CYS A 9 -31.45 9.39 -6.13
N ALA A 10 -31.60 10.30 -7.09
CA ALA A 10 -31.49 11.73 -6.83
C ALA A 10 -32.66 12.25 -5.97
N ASP A 11 -33.87 11.76 -6.19
CA ASP A 11 -35.04 12.11 -5.38
C ASP A 11 -34.93 11.51 -3.98
N PHE A 12 -34.42 10.28 -3.84
CA PHE A 12 -34.17 9.63 -2.56
C PHE A 12 -33.12 10.39 -1.71
N LEU A 13 -31.97 10.77 -2.29
CA LEU A 13 -30.97 11.58 -1.58
C LEU A 13 -31.55 12.87 -1.01
N ARG A 14 -32.39 13.54 -1.79
CA ARG A 14 -33.01 14.80 -1.37
C ARG A 14 -34.02 14.59 -0.25
N GLN A 15 -34.83 13.55 -0.33
CA GLN A 15 -35.80 13.21 0.72
C GLN A 15 -35.09 12.83 2.02
N ASN A 16 -34.04 12.00 1.92
CA ASN A 16 -33.24 11.60 3.07
C ASN A 16 -32.58 12.81 3.75
N HIS A 17 -31.93 13.69 2.97
CA HIS A 17 -31.31 14.90 3.52
C HIS A 17 -32.33 15.85 4.18
N VAL A 18 -33.50 16.08 3.56
CA VAL A 18 -34.56 16.92 4.17
C VAL A 18 -35.08 16.36 5.49
N SER A 19 -35.01 15.04 5.70
CA SER A 19 -35.42 14.44 6.97
C SER A 19 -34.43 14.68 8.12
N GLN A 20 -33.20 15.07 7.79
CA GLN A 20 -32.08 15.22 8.74
C GLN A 20 -31.56 16.66 8.83
N SER A 21 -31.88 17.51 7.86
CA SER A 21 -31.36 18.88 7.73
C SER A 21 -32.48 19.91 7.52
N THR A 22 -32.18 21.15 7.90
CA THR A 22 -33.00 22.32 7.59
C THR A 22 -32.68 22.92 6.22
N GLU A 23 -31.48 22.64 5.68
CA GLU A 23 -31.07 23.05 4.35
C GLU A 23 -31.57 22.04 3.30
N LYS A 24 -31.79 22.53 2.06
CA LYS A 24 -32.32 21.70 0.97
C LYS A 24 -31.21 21.35 -0.01
N LEU A 25 -31.05 20.06 -0.27
CA LEU A 25 -30.23 19.59 -1.39
C LEU A 25 -30.94 19.91 -2.73
N LYS A 26 -30.30 20.77 -3.54
CA LYS A 26 -30.81 21.15 -4.87
C LYS A 26 -30.89 19.92 -5.78
N ALA A 27 -31.92 19.88 -6.62
CA ALA A 27 -32.12 18.78 -7.57
C ALA A 27 -30.96 18.62 -8.55
N SER A 28 -30.37 19.73 -9.02
CA SER A 28 -29.19 19.70 -9.88
C SER A 28 -27.98 19.07 -9.19
N HIS A 29 -27.73 19.39 -7.92
CA HIS A 29 -26.61 18.83 -7.16
C HIS A 29 -26.80 17.34 -6.88
N ALA A 30 -28.01 16.93 -6.47
CA ALA A 30 -28.31 15.52 -6.24
C ALA A 30 -28.07 14.68 -7.51
N ARG A 31 -28.52 15.16 -8.67
CA ARG A 31 -28.27 14.49 -9.96
C ARG A 31 -26.79 14.39 -10.32
N GLU A 32 -26.01 15.42 -10.05
CA GLU A 32 -24.56 15.40 -10.28
C GLU A 32 -23.83 14.43 -9.35
N LEU A 33 -24.24 14.34 -8.08
CA LEU A 33 -23.69 13.37 -7.12
C LEU A 33 -24.06 11.93 -7.50
N VAL A 34 -25.31 11.69 -7.94
CA VAL A 34 -25.75 10.39 -8.44
C VAL A 34 -25.03 10.00 -9.72
N ALA A 35 -24.76 10.95 -10.62
CA ALA A 35 -23.96 10.69 -11.80
C ALA A 35 -22.54 10.26 -11.43
N ALA A 36 -21.92 10.97 -10.48
CA ALA A 36 -20.61 10.61 -9.95
C ALA A 36 -20.63 9.22 -9.31
N PHE A 37 -21.64 8.89 -8.49
CA PHE A 37 -21.82 7.56 -7.89
C PHE A 37 -21.78 6.41 -8.93
N PHE A 38 -22.40 6.61 -10.10
CA PHE A 38 -22.35 5.64 -11.21
C PHE A 38 -21.11 5.76 -12.11
N GLY A 39 -20.11 6.57 -11.74
CA GLY A 39 -18.84 6.76 -12.46
C GLY A 39 -18.83 7.82 -13.55
N TYR A 40 -19.85 8.66 -13.65
CA TYR A 40 -19.97 9.68 -14.69
C TYR A 40 -19.56 11.08 -14.22
N LYS A 41 -18.76 11.76 -15.05
CA LYS A 41 -18.29 13.14 -14.80
C LYS A 41 -19.38 14.21 -14.90
N SER A 42 -20.63 13.87 -15.20
CA SER A 42 -21.77 14.78 -15.09
C SER A 42 -23.07 14.02 -15.32
N HIS A 43 -24.20 14.60 -14.90
CA HIS A 43 -25.51 14.05 -15.22
C HIS A 43 -25.76 13.98 -16.73
N ALA A 44 -25.29 14.97 -17.49
CA ALA A 44 -25.40 14.94 -18.94
C ALA A 44 -24.64 13.77 -19.57
N ALA A 45 -23.46 13.43 -19.05
CA ALA A 45 -22.69 12.27 -19.50
C ALA A 45 -23.41 10.95 -19.17
N LEU A 46 -24.01 10.85 -17.97
CA LEU A 46 -24.83 9.68 -17.60
C LEU A 46 -26.03 9.52 -18.55
N MET A 47 -26.73 10.60 -18.87
CA MET A 47 -27.88 10.57 -19.80
C MET A 47 -27.49 10.27 -21.26
N ALA A 48 -26.22 10.46 -21.62
CA ALA A 48 -25.69 10.14 -22.93
C ALA A 48 -25.25 8.67 -23.07
N GLU A 49 -25.18 7.92 -21.97
CA GLU A 49 -24.84 6.49 -21.99
C GLU A 49 -25.90 5.69 -22.74
N LYS A 50 -25.45 4.81 -23.63
CA LYS A 50 -26.29 3.94 -24.45
C LYS A 50 -25.76 2.52 -24.57
N THR A 51 -24.47 2.33 -24.37
CA THR A 51 -23.78 1.04 -24.46
C THR A 51 -24.06 0.19 -23.24
N TYR A 52 -24.00 0.79 -22.04
CA TYR A 52 -24.22 0.11 -20.76
C TYR A 52 -25.34 0.78 -19.96
N PRO A 53 -26.61 0.57 -20.33
CA PRO A 53 -27.74 1.24 -19.69
C PRO A 53 -27.90 0.81 -18.23
N LEU A 54 -28.14 1.77 -17.33
CA LEU A 54 -28.26 1.50 -15.88
C LEU A 54 -29.34 0.49 -15.51
N VAL A 55 -30.36 0.29 -16.35
CA VAL A 55 -31.42 -0.71 -16.10
C VAL A 55 -30.87 -2.13 -15.93
N GLN A 56 -29.67 -2.41 -16.47
CA GLN A 56 -29.00 -3.70 -16.33
C GLN A 56 -28.32 -3.88 -14.96
N LEU A 57 -28.34 -2.88 -14.08
CA LEU A 57 -27.73 -2.99 -12.75
C LEU A 57 -28.37 -4.06 -11.87
N GLU A 58 -29.65 -4.36 -12.09
CA GLU A 58 -30.36 -5.49 -11.46
C GLU A 58 -29.67 -6.84 -11.77
N GLU A 59 -29.07 -6.98 -12.94
CA GLU A 59 -28.39 -8.21 -13.40
C GLU A 59 -26.89 -8.23 -13.06
N ALA A 60 -26.33 -7.12 -12.55
CA ALA A 60 -24.91 -7.03 -12.23
C ALA A 60 -24.54 -7.94 -11.07
N TYR A 61 -23.38 -8.59 -11.14
CA TYR A 61 -22.84 -9.43 -10.07
C TYR A 61 -22.05 -8.61 -9.06
N ILE A 62 -21.42 -7.53 -9.52
CA ILE A 62 -20.60 -6.64 -8.71
C ILE A 62 -20.99 -5.20 -9.02
N PHE A 63 -21.17 -4.39 -7.98
CA PHE A 63 -21.40 -2.96 -8.12
C PHE A 63 -20.42 -2.16 -7.26
N ILE A 64 -19.71 -1.22 -7.86
CA ILE A 64 -18.62 -0.48 -7.21
C ILE A 64 -18.90 1.03 -7.29
N PRO A 65 -19.54 1.65 -6.29
CA PRO A 65 -19.72 3.10 -6.24
C PRO A 65 -18.42 3.89 -6.39
N ASP A 66 -18.43 4.96 -7.20
CA ASP A 66 -17.24 5.78 -7.44
C ASP A 66 -17.09 6.90 -6.40
N ILE A 67 -16.64 6.54 -5.19
CA ILE A 67 -16.44 7.48 -4.08
C ILE A 67 -15.42 8.59 -4.41
N PRO A 68 -14.26 8.31 -5.04
CA PRO A 68 -13.34 9.37 -5.47
C PRO A 68 -13.98 10.38 -6.40
N LEU A 69 -14.77 9.94 -7.39
CA LEU A 69 -15.47 10.85 -8.29
C LEU A 69 -16.59 11.64 -7.59
N MET A 70 -17.26 11.04 -6.59
CA MET A 70 -18.22 11.77 -5.76
C MET A 70 -17.51 12.89 -4.96
N ASN A 71 -16.35 12.61 -4.38
CA ASN A 71 -15.53 13.62 -3.68
C ASN A 71 -15.07 14.74 -4.62
N ASP A 72 -14.55 14.39 -5.80
CA ASP A 72 -14.20 15.35 -6.86
C ASP A 72 -15.40 16.20 -7.29
N ARG A 73 -16.58 15.58 -7.39
CA ARG A 73 -17.81 16.30 -7.75
C ARG A 73 -18.21 17.30 -6.67
N ARG A 74 -18.13 16.90 -5.40
CA ARG A 74 -18.48 17.78 -4.28
C ARG A 74 -17.62 19.02 -4.23
N SER A 75 -16.31 18.90 -4.45
CA SER A 75 -15.39 20.05 -4.41
C SER A 75 -15.67 21.09 -5.50
N LYS A 76 -16.37 20.70 -6.58
CA LYS A 76 -16.70 21.56 -7.73
C LYS A 76 -18.11 22.16 -7.68
N LEU A 77 -18.99 21.68 -6.79
CA LEU A 77 -20.37 22.15 -6.69
C LEU A 77 -20.50 23.30 -5.69
N ASN A 78 -20.83 24.49 -6.19
CA ASN A 78 -21.04 25.67 -5.35
C ASN A 78 -22.38 25.63 -4.61
N GLY A 79 -22.36 25.90 -3.30
CA GLY A 79 -23.57 25.95 -2.47
C GLY A 79 -24.20 24.58 -2.23
N LEU A 80 -23.36 23.57 -1.99
CA LEU A 80 -23.78 22.35 -1.31
C LEU A 80 -24.11 22.67 0.16
N PRO A 81 -25.08 21.97 0.77
CA PRO A 81 -25.33 22.09 2.20
C PRO A 81 -24.09 21.73 3.01
N ASN A 82 -23.78 22.52 4.04
CA ASN A 82 -22.57 22.31 4.85
C ASN A 82 -22.66 21.04 5.73
N ASP A 83 -23.87 20.59 6.02
CA ASP A 83 -24.19 19.41 6.82
C ASP A 83 -24.49 18.18 5.95
N LEU A 84 -24.20 18.22 4.64
CA LEU A 84 -24.35 17.07 3.77
C LEU A 84 -23.36 15.96 4.18
N THR A 85 -23.88 14.79 4.53
CA THR A 85 -23.11 13.58 4.90
C THR A 85 -22.02 13.25 3.89
N GLN A 86 -20.93 12.60 4.31
CA GLN A 86 -19.76 12.31 3.46
C GLN A 86 -20.08 11.35 2.31
N SER A 87 -19.25 11.35 1.26
CA SER A 87 -19.56 10.62 0.02
C SER A 87 -19.66 9.12 0.21
N ILE A 88 -18.83 8.54 1.08
CA ILE A 88 -18.89 7.11 1.42
C ILE A 88 -20.22 6.73 2.05
N ASP A 89 -20.75 7.57 2.94
CA ASP A 89 -22.03 7.32 3.60
C ASP A 89 -23.21 7.55 2.65
N LEU A 90 -23.12 8.53 1.75
CA LEU A 90 -24.11 8.71 0.68
C LEU A 90 -24.11 7.51 -0.28
N ALA A 91 -22.93 6.96 -0.61
CA ALA A 91 -22.80 5.77 -1.44
C ALA A 91 -23.41 4.55 -0.74
N ARG A 92 -23.13 4.32 0.55
CA ARG A 92 -23.79 3.27 1.36
C ARG A 92 -25.30 3.41 1.33
N LEU A 93 -25.79 4.60 1.65
CA LEU A 93 -27.22 4.89 1.70
C LEU A 93 -27.92 4.60 0.35
N LEU A 94 -27.30 5.00 -0.77
CA LEU A 94 -27.81 4.72 -2.11
C LEU A 94 -27.77 3.24 -2.45
N SER A 95 -26.66 2.57 -2.16
CA SER A 95 -26.50 1.14 -2.41
C SER A 95 -27.50 0.31 -1.61
N ASP A 96 -27.69 0.61 -0.32
CA ASP A 96 -28.67 -0.05 0.55
C ASP A 96 -30.08 0.09 -0.01
N MET A 97 -30.45 1.30 -0.46
CA MET A 97 -31.74 1.55 -1.11
C MET A 97 -31.89 0.70 -2.37
N LEU A 98 -30.90 0.73 -3.28
CA LEU A 98 -30.93 -0.02 -4.53
C LEU A 98 -31.05 -1.53 -4.29
N THR A 99 -30.28 -2.08 -3.36
CA THR A 99 -30.36 -3.50 -2.99
C THR A 99 -31.72 -3.83 -2.36
N SER A 100 -32.23 -2.99 -1.46
CA SER A 100 -33.53 -3.22 -0.80
C SER A 100 -34.72 -3.19 -1.77
N GLU A 101 -34.62 -2.40 -2.83
CA GLU A 101 -35.64 -2.32 -3.89
C GLU A 101 -35.45 -3.37 -4.99
N GLY A 102 -34.42 -4.23 -4.90
CA GLY A 102 -34.10 -5.23 -5.92
C GLY A 102 -33.58 -4.64 -7.23
N LEU A 103 -33.02 -3.43 -7.18
CA LEU A 103 -32.51 -2.67 -8.34
C LEU A 103 -31.00 -2.83 -8.55
N CYS A 104 -30.32 -3.52 -7.62
CA CYS A 104 -28.94 -3.94 -7.71
C CYS A 104 -28.85 -5.39 -7.22
N GLY A 105 -28.56 -6.32 -8.14
CA GLY A 105 -28.50 -7.76 -7.83
C GLY A 105 -27.16 -8.21 -7.26
N GLY A 106 -26.13 -7.38 -7.41
CA GLY A 106 -24.74 -7.75 -7.14
C GLY A 106 -24.24 -7.40 -5.75
N ASN A 107 -23.08 -7.97 -5.42
CA ASN A 107 -22.29 -7.59 -4.26
C ASN A 107 -21.79 -6.16 -4.42
N VAL A 108 -22.05 -5.32 -3.43
CA VAL A 108 -21.64 -3.92 -3.46
C VAL A 108 -20.28 -3.77 -2.77
N TRP A 109 -19.29 -3.31 -3.52
CA TRP A 109 -17.95 -3.05 -2.99
C TRP A 109 -17.83 -1.59 -2.61
N ILE A 110 -17.85 -1.31 -1.30
CA ILE A 110 -17.76 0.05 -0.75
C ILE A 110 -16.46 0.19 0.03
N HIS A 111 -15.57 1.03 -0.48
CA HIS A 111 -14.32 1.45 0.15
C HIS A 111 -13.97 2.87 -0.32
N ASP A 112 -13.00 3.53 0.32
CA ASP A 112 -12.55 4.87 -0.06
C ASP A 112 -12.05 4.92 -1.51
N THR A 113 -11.34 3.88 -1.95
CA THR A 113 -10.88 3.68 -3.33
C THR A 113 -11.04 2.22 -3.76
N LEU A 114 -11.06 1.96 -5.07
CA LEU A 114 -11.12 0.58 -5.58
C LEU A 114 -9.80 -0.16 -5.30
N GLU A 115 -8.69 0.55 -5.40
CA GLU A 115 -7.34 0.08 -5.09
C GLU A 115 -7.28 -0.49 -3.67
N ASN A 116 -7.76 0.26 -2.68
CA ASN A 116 -7.74 -0.19 -1.28
C ASN A 116 -8.67 -1.39 -1.06
N TYR A 117 -9.86 -1.40 -1.67
CA TYR A 117 -10.73 -2.58 -1.61
C TYR A 117 -10.04 -3.83 -2.16
N ILE A 118 -9.32 -3.68 -3.27
CA ILE A 118 -8.62 -4.79 -3.92
C ILE A 118 -7.52 -5.33 -3.00
N VAL A 119 -6.68 -4.45 -2.44
CA VAL A 119 -5.57 -4.84 -1.55
C VAL A 119 -6.06 -5.41 -0.23
N GLU A 120 -7.01 -4.76 0.43
CA GLU A 120 -7.39 -5.07 1.81
C GLU A 120 -8.43 -6.18 1.92
N VAL A 121 -9.22 -6.41 0.86
CA VAL A 121 -10.34 -7.35 0.90
C VAL A 121 -10.23 -8.40 -0.20
N LEU A 122 -10.19 -7.97 -1.48
CA LEU A 122 -10.35 -8.91 -2.58
C LEU A 122 -9.16 -9.88 -2.73
N LEU A 123 -7.93 -9.36 -2.74
CA LEU A 123 -6.73 -10.19 -2.93
C LEU A 123 -6.52 -11.18 -1.77
N PRO A 124 -6.67 -10.77 -0.48
CA PRO A 124 -6.66 -11.71 0.63
C PRO A 124 -7.71 -12.82 0.49
N ASP A 125 -8.95 -12.47 0.10
CA ASP A 125 -10.02 -13.45 -0.12
C ASP A 125 -9.71 -14.42 -1.28
N CYS A 126 -8.91 -13.97 -2.26
CA CYS A 126 -8.50 -14.75 -3.43
C CYS A 126 -7.14 -15.45 -3.29
N GLN A 127 -6.47 -15.35 -2.13
CA GLN A 127 -5.09 -15.83 -1.95
C GLN A 127 -4.93 -17.31 -2.34
N SER A 128 -5.88 -18.16 -1.94
CA SER A 128 -5.85 -19.58 -2.30
C SER A 128 -5.88 -19.85 -3.83
N LEU A 129 -6.60 -19.03 -4.60
CA LEU A 129 -6.64 -19.14 -6.06
C LEU A 129 -5.36 -18.60 -6.70
N ILE A 130 -4.78 -17.55 -6.13
CA ILE A 130 -3.52 -16.97 -6.57
C ILE A 130 -2.40 -18.00 -6.37
N ASP A 131 -2.32 -18.63 -5.19
CA ASP A 131 -1.31 -19.64 -4.89
C ASP A 131 -1.44 -20.89 -5.78
N ASP A 132 -2.66 -21.32 -6.10
CA ASP A 132 -2.89 -22.43 -7.04
C ASP A 132 -2.34 -22.11 -8.43
N GLN A 133 -2.59 -20.89 -8.95
CA GLN A 133 -2.07 -20.44 -10.24
C GLN A 133 -0.53 -20.28 -10.24
N LEU A 134 0.06 -19.92 -9.09
CA LEU A 134 1.50 -19.74 -8.93
C LEU A 134 2.24 -21.02 -8.49
N SER A 135 1.51 -22.10 -8.18
CA SER A 135 2.08 -23.34 -7.63
C SER A 135 3.22 -23.92 -8.48
N GLY A 136 3.11 -23.85 -9.81
CA GLY A 136 4.15 -24.27 -10.73
C GLY A 136 5.44 -23.45 -10.59
N LEU A 137 5.31 -22.14 -10.42
CA LEU A 137 6.43 -21.22 -10.20
C LEU A 137 7.06 -21.42 -8.81
N MET A 138 6.23 -21.56 -7.78
CA MET A 138 6.70 -21.82 -6.41
C MET A 138 7.48 -23.14 -6.32
N ALA A 139 7.08 -24.17 -7.09
CA ALA A 139 7.77 -25.45 -7.14
C ALA A 139 9.18 -25.39 -7.76
N GLU A 140 9.50 -24.33 -8.51
CA GLU A 140 10.87 -24.08 -9.03
C GLU A 140 11.80 -23.54 -7.94
N THR A 141 11.25 -23.07 -6.82
CA THR A 141 11.99 -22.53 -5.68
C THR A 141 12.12 -23.56 -4.55
N ASN A 142 13.13 -23.40 -3.68
CA ASN A 142 13.25 -24.14 -2.43
C ASN A 142 12.77 -23.32 -1.22
N ALA A 143 11.76 -22.46 -1.40
CA ALA A 143 11.26 -21.57 -0.38
C ALA A 143 9.79 -21.83 -0.03
N GLU A 144 9.39 -21.49 1.20
CA GLU A 144 7.98 -21.52 1.64
C GLU A 144 7.39 -20.11 1.61
N PHE A 145 6.20 -19.97 1.05
CA PHE A 145 5.52 -18.68 0.87
C PHE A 145 4.27 -18.64 1.74
N PHE A 146 4.09 -17.55 2.51
CA PHE A 146 3.01 -17.44 3.49
C PHE A 146 1.96 -16.39 3.10
N ASP A 147 2.32 -15.10 3.08
CA ASP A 147 1.40 -14.03 2.71
C ASP A 147 2.09 -12.99 1.80
N ALA A 148 1.40 -12.60 0.73
CA ALA A 148 1.84 -11.53 -0.17
C ALA A 148 1.15 -10.20 0.19
N TYR A 149 1.96 -9.15 0.36
CA TYR A 149 1.47 -7.79 0.56
C TYR A 149 1.54 -7.01 -0.75
N TYR A 150 0.42 -6.42 -1.19
CA TYR A 150 0.35 -5.69 -2.46
C TYR A 150 0.34 -4.18 -2.18
N ASP A 151 1.44 -3.50 -2.52
CA ASP A 151 1.60 -2.07 -2.25
C ASP A 151 1.30 -1.19 -3.48
N ASP A 152 1.36 -1.75 -4.69
CA ASP A 152 1.08 -1.05 -5.96
C ASP A 152 -0.07 -1.73 -6.72
N VAL A 153 -1.23 -1.06 -6.75
CA VAL A 153 -2.38 -1.45 -7.56
C VAL A 153 -2.71 -0.34 -8.54
N GLN A 154 -2.66 -0.67 -9.83
CA GLN A 154 -2.98 0.26 -10.91
C GLN A 154 -4.31 -0.13 -11.55
N ILE A 155 -5.24 0.82 -11.64
CA ILE A 155 -6.54 0.61 -12.29
C ILE A 155 -6.51 1.19 -13.72
N GLU A 156 -6.78 0.33 -14.70
CA GLU A 156 -6.94 0.70 -16.09
C GLU A 156 -8.41 0.59 -16.53
N ASP A 157 -9.00 1.71 -16.98
CA ASP A 157 -10.30 1.70 -17.66
C ASP A 157 -10.11 1.46 -19.16
N ARG A 158 -10.45 0.25 -19.62
CA ARG A 158 -10.35 -0.16 -21.03
C ARG A 158 -11.65 0.06 -21.82
N GLY A 159 -12.64 0.71 -21.21
CA GLY A 159 -13.93 1.04 -21.81
C GLY A 159 -14.97 -0.05 -21.57
N ASP A 160 -14.72 -1.27 -22.04
CA ASP A 160 -15.60 -2.43 -21.86
C ASP A 160 -15.33 -3.21 -20.57
N LYS A 161 -14.21 -2.94 -19.90
CA LYS A 161 -13.81 -3.55 -18.62
C LYS A 161 -12.91 -2.63 -17.81
N LEU A 162 -12.86 -2.86 -16.51
CA LEU A 162 -11.77 -2.37 -15.66
C LEU A 162 -10.77 -3.48 -15.45
N VAL A 163 -9.48 -3.15 -15.44
CA VAL A 163 -8.41 -4.09 -15.11
C VAL A 163 -7.60 -3.48 -13.98
N ALA A 164 -7.59 -4.13 -12.82
CA ALA A 164 -6.67 -3.81 -11.75
C ALA A 164 -5.43 -4.69 -11.88
N ILE A 165 -4.25 -4.08 -11.82
CA ILE A 165 -2.96 -4.76 -11.92
C ILE A 165 -2.25 -4.53 -10.59
N ALA A 166 -2.18 -5.57 -9.77
CA ALA A 166 -1.47 -5.58 -8.50
C ALA A 166 -0.10 -6.21 -8.70
N LYS A 167 0.96 -5.52 -8.28
CA LYS A 167 2.33 -6.04 -8.36
C LYS A 167 2.92 -6.15 -6.97
N THR A 168 3.68 -7.21 -6.73
CA THR A 168 4.40 -7.40 -5.47
C THR A 168 5.62 -8.29 -5.65
N GLN A 169 6.52 -8.23 -4.66
CA GLN A 169 7.62 -9.17 -4.50
C GLN A 169 7.28 -10.12 -3.36
N TYR A 170 7.15 -11.40 -3.67
CA TYR A 170 6.84 -12.42 -2.68
C TYR A 170 8.13 -13.08 -2.22
N LYS A 171 8.56 -12.73 -1.01
CA LYS A 171 9.77 -13.30 -0.39
C LYS A 171 9.42 -14.60 0.32
N GLY A 172 10.07 -15.68 -0.08
CA GLY A 172 9.94 -16.99 0.55
C GLY A 172 10.87 -17.16 1.75
N GLY A 173 10.43 -17.93 2.73
CA GLY A 173 11.22 -18.32 3.89
C GLY A 173 12.13 -19.52 3.61
N THR A 174 13.22 -19.62 4.38
CA THR A 174 14.13 -20.77 4.37
C THR A 174 13.45 -22.01 4.94
N LEU A 175 13.59 -23.14 4.26
CA LEU A 175 13.26 -24.46 4.81
C LEU A 175 14.51 -25.07 5.44
N ASP A 176 14.45 -25.46 6.72
CA ASP A 176 15.58 -25.97 7.53
C ASP A 176 16.37 -27.12 6.87
N ASP A 177 15.75 -27.85 5.94
CA ASP A 177 16.31 -29.08 5.34
C ASP A 177 16.72 -28.94 3.85
N ARG A 178 16.71 -27.74 3.25
CA ARG A 178 17.06 -27.56 1.81
C ARG A 178 17.97 -26.35 1.54
N PRO A 179 18.89 -26.45 0.55
CA PRO A 179 19.65 -25.29 0.08
C PRO A 179 18.71 -24.19 -0.45
N PHE A 180 18.82 -23.01 0.14
CA PHE A 180 18.02 -21.83 -0.21
C PHE A 180 18.36 -21.34 -1.63
N CYS A 181 17.36 -21.26 -2.52
CA CYS A 181 17.53 -20.86 -3.91
C CYS A 181 16.19 -20.32 -4.45
N GLY A 182 16.21 -19.16 -5.11
CA GLY A 182 15.02 -18.46 -5.61
C GLY A 182 14.16 -17.90 -4.48
N ASP A 183 14.67 -16.89 -3.77
CA ASP A 183 14.05 -16.40 -2.52
C ASP A 183 12.92 -15.41 -2.73
N THR A 184 12.79 -14.86 -3.94
CA THR A 184 11.83 -13.80 -4.24
C THR A 184 11.14 -14.11 -5.56
N LEU A 185 9.82 -13.99 -5.59
CA LEU A 185 9.02 -14.04 -6.82
C LEU A 185 8.52 -12.64 -7.15
N ASP A 186 8.73 -12.18 -8.37
CA ASP A 186 8.03 -10.99 -8.88
C ASP A 186 6.66 -11.44 -9.38
N ILE A 187 5.60 -11.00 -8.70
CA ILE A 187 4.23 -11.43 -8.94
C ILE A 187 3.40 -10.28 -9.50
N VAL A 188 2.57 -10.63 -10.47
CA VAL A 188 1.55 -9.76 -11.04
C VAL A 188 0.21 -10.47 -10.97
N VAL A 189 -0.73 -9.89 -10.24
CA VAL A 189 -2.12 -10.33 -10.22
C VAL A 189 -2.97 -9.32 -10.99
N LYS A 190 -3.78 -9.82 -11.92
CA LYS A 190 -4.74 -9.03 -12.68
C LYS A 190 -6.15 -9.42 -12.27
N VAL A 191 -6.90 -8.42 -11.82
CA VAL A 191 -8.33 -8.53 -11.57
C VAL A 191 -9.06 -7.83 -12.70
N ILE A 192 -9.84 -8.59 -13.47
CA ILE A 192 -10.58 -8.10 -14.63
C ILE A 192 -12.06 -8.04 -14.25
N LEU A 193 -12.67 -6.88 -14.46
CA LEU A 193 -14.08 -6.58 -14.17
C LEU A 193 -14.79 -6.20 -15.47
N PRO A 194 -15.42 -7.17 -16.17
CA PRO A 194 -16.15 -6.89 -17.40
C PRO A 194 -17.40 -6.04 -17.12
N ARG A 195 -17.61 -4.98 -17.90
CA ARG A 195 -18.68 -4.00 -17.66
C ARG A 195 -20.03 -4.53 -18.09
N MET A 196 -21.04 -4.31 -17.24
CA MET A 196 -22.43 -4.67 -17.51
C MET A 196 -23.35 -3.45 -17.50
N ALA A 197 -23.30 -2.64 -16.43
CA ALA A 197 -24.26 -1.56 -16.22
C ALA A 197 -23.57 -0.26 -15.82
N GLY A 198 -23.78 0.79 -16.61
CA GLY A 198 -23.08 2.06 -16.44
C GLY A 198 -21.55 1.89 -16.47
N LYS A 199 -20.82 2.67 -15.66
CA LYS A 199 -19.36 2.54 -15.56
C LYS A 199 -18.89 1.71 -14.36
N ARG A 200 -19.84 1.25 -13.54
CA ARG A 200 -19.58 0.76 -12.17
C ARG A 200 -20.33 -0.52 -11.81
N GLY A 201 -21.20 -1.03 -12.68
CA GLY A 201 -21.79 -2.36 -12.57
C GLY A 201 -21.09 -3.35 -13.50
N PHE A 202 -20.72 -4.51 -12.96
CA PHE A 202 -19.86 -5.49 -13.61
C PHE A 202 -20.49 -6.89 -13.60
N TYR A 203 -20.04 -7.73 -14.52
CA TYR A 203 -20.16 -9.19 -14.43
C TYR A 203 -19.33 -9.73 -13.27
N ASP A 204 -19.32 -11.05 -13.10
CA ASP A 204 -18.38 -11.69 -12.19
C ASP A 204 -16.93 -11.37 -12.57
N LEU A 205 -16.03 -11.42 -11.58
CA LEU A 205 -14.63 -11.07 -11.77
C LEU A 205 -13.85 -12.22 -12.40
N GLU A 206 -12.86 -11.88 -13.22
CA GLU A 206 -11.87 -12.83 -13.72
C GLU A 206 -10.51 -12.51 -13.06
N LEU A 207 -9.81 -13.52 -12.54
CA LEU A 207 -8.53 -13.36 -11.85
C LEU A 207 -7.44 -14.16 -12.56
N GLU A 208 -6.37 -13.46 -12.93
CA GLU A 208 -5.17 -14.04 -13.54
C GLU A 208 -3.95 -13.69 -12.69
N ALA A 209 -3.23 -14.69 -12.18
CA ALA A 209 -1.97 -14.51 -11.48
C ALA A 209 -0.82 -15.08 -12.31
N GLY A 210 0.30 -14.39 -12.31
CA GLY A 210 1.54 -14.86 -12.93
C GLY A 210 2.74 -14.18 -12.32
N GLY A 211 3.92 -14.69 -12.64
CA GLY A 211 5.16 -14.14 -12.11
C GLY A 211 6.39 -14.83 -12.68
N CYS A 212 7.54 -14.47 -12.14
CA CYS A 212 8.80 -15.11 -12.42
C CYS A 212 9.65 -15.19 -11.15
N VAL A 213 10.58 -16.14 -11.10
CA VAL A 213 11.60 -16.19 -10.06
C VAL A 213 12.54 -15.02 -10.26
N ASN A 214 12.75 -14.27 -9.19
CA ASN A 214 13.74 -13.20 -9.13
C ASN A 214 15.07 -13.80 -8.69
N ASP A 215 15.96 -14.02 -9.66
CA ASP A 215 17.33 -14.52 -9.44
C ASP A 215 18.34 -13.38 -9.24
N ASP A 216 17.89 -12.13 -9.06
CA ASP A 216 18.78 -10.97 -8.84
C ASP A 216 19.33 -10.92 -7.40
N TRP A 217 19.11 -11.97 -6.60
CA TRP A 217 19.79 -12.16 -5.34
C TRP A 217 21.29 -12.33 -5.59
N VAL A 218 22.04 -11.27 -5.26
CA VAL A 218 23.49 -11.30 -5.16
C VAL A 218 23.81 -11.22 -3.69
N ASP A 219 24.58 -12.19 -3.19
CA ASP A 219 25.15 -12.17 -1.85
C ASP A 219 25.70 -10.76 -1.55
N PRO A 220 25.18 -10.05 -0.53
CA PRO A 220 25.62 -8.70 -0.20
C PRO A 220 27.14 -8.61 -0.01
N GLU A 221 27.78 -9.66 0.52
CA GLU A 221 29.24 -9.72 0.71
C GLU A 221 29.99 -9.80 -0.63
N LEU A 222 29.39 -10.44 -1.65
CA LEU A 222 29.94 -10.50 -3.01
C LEU A 222 29.68 -9.23 -3.82
N LYS A 223 28.56 -8.53 -3.61
CA LYS A 223 28.19 -7.31 -4.36
C LYS A 223 28.87 -6.05 -3.85
N TYR A 224 28.93 -5.88 -2.52
CA TYR A 224 29.42 -4.65 -1.90
C TYR A 224 30.84 -4.80 -1.32
N GLY A 225 31.41 -6.01 -1.37
CA GLY A 225 32.63 -6.34 -0.64
C GLY A 225 32.38 -6.38 0.86
N LYS A 226 33.42 -6.70 1.64
CA LYS A 226 33.35 -6.56 3.11
C LYS A 226 32.94 -5.12 3.45
N PRO A 227 32.00 -4.90 4.40
CA PRO A 227 31.62 -3.56 4.80
C PRO A 227 32.89 -2.77 5.19
N PRO A 228 32.98 -1.49 4.81
CA PRO A 228 34.08 -0.66 5.27
C PRO A 228 34.06 -0.64 6.80
N GLN A 229 35.24 -0.87 7.41
CA GLN A 229 35.42 -0.88 8.85
C GLN A 229 34.75 0.35 9.49
N SER A 230 33.98 0.18 10.56
CA SER A 230 33.36 1.31 11.24
C SER A 230 34.42 2.31 11.70
N ARG A 231 34.07 3.61 11.72
CA ARG A 231 35.02 4.64 12.15
C ARG A 231 35.48 4.45 13.59
N LEU A 232 34.60 3.96 14.45
CA LEU A 232 34.94 3.63 15.83
C LEU A 232 35.94 2.48 15.89
N ALA A 233 35.71 1.38 15.19
CA ALA A 233 36.67 0.26 15.14
C ALA A 233 38.02 0.71 14.57
N ALA A 234 38.01 1.54 13.52
CA ALA A 234 39.21 2.10 12.93
C ALA A 234 39.98 3.03 13.89
N GLU A 235 39.27 3.84 14.68
CA GLU A 235 39.87 4.75 15.68
C GLU A 235 40.41 3.99 16.90
N LEU A 236 39.77 2.87 17.28
CA LEU A 236 40.23 1.99 18.35
C LEU A 236 41.32 1.00 17.91
N GLY A 237 41.61 0.89 16.60
CA GLY A 237 42.63 -0.01 16.06
C GLY A 237 42.24 -1.49 16.07
N ILE A 238 40.94 -1.80 16.18
CA ILE A 238 40.39 -3.17 16.26
C ILE A 238 39.44 -3.44 15.09
N THR A 239 39.06 -4.69 14.86
CA THR A 239 38.07 -5.01 13.81
C THR A 239 36.63 -4.77 14.30
N ASP A 240 35.66 -4.69 13.38
CA ASP A 240 34.25 -4.60 13.78
C ASP A 240 33.78 -5.86 14.50
N GLU A 241 34.29 -7.04 14.13
CA GLU A 241 34.03 -8.31 14.83
C GLU A 241 34.53 -8.26 16.28
N ASP A 242 35.69 -7.64 16.51
CA ASP A 242 36.22 -7.43 17.87
C ASP A 242 35.39 -6.41 18.65
N LEU A 243 34.93 -5.34 17.98
CA LEU A 243 34.12 -4.28 18.58
C LEU A 243 32.76 -4.79 19.06
N GLU A 244 32.13 -5.72 18.32
CA GLU A 244 30.85 -6.35 18.70
C GLU A 244 30.94 -7.16 20.01
N LEU A 245 32.14 -7.60 20.39
CA LEU A 245 32.40 -8.36 21.62
C LEU A 245 32.68 -7.48 22.83
N LEU A 246 32.70 -6.15 22.65
CA LEU A 246 32.95 -5.17 23.71
C LEU A 246 31.65 -4.51 24.15
N GLU A 247 31.49 -4.34 25.46
CA GLU A 247 30.45 -3.52 26.06
C GLU A 247 31.08 -2.27 26.70
N TRP A 248 30.50 -1.10 26.44
CA TRP A 248 31.01 0.17 26.98
C TRP A 248 29.92 1.19 27.28
N ASP A 249 30.20 2.06 28.24
CA ASP A 249 29.45 3.28 28.50
C ASP A 249 30.06 4.46 27.75
N THR A 250 29.22 5.29 27.15
CA THR A 250 29.64 6.48 26.39
C THR A 250 29.30 7.74 27.18
N GLN A 251 30.30 8.57 27.44
CA GLN A 251 30.11 9.90 28.00
C GLN A 251 30.50 10.97 26.97
N GLU A 252 29.55 11.84 26.64
CA GLU A 252 29.79 13.00 25.78
C GLU A 252 30.55 14.09 26.53
N ASN A 253 31.60 14.62 25.91
CA ASN A 253 32.32 15.79 26.39
C ASN A 253 31.94 17.00 25.52
N SER A 254 30.91 17.72 25.97
CA SER A 254 30.40 18.93 25.32
C SER A 254 30.50 20.16 26.21
N SER A 255 30.57 21.33 25.56
CA SER A 255 30.51 22.63 26.24
C SER A 255 29.08 22.98 26.69
N ASP A 256 28.96 23.97 27.58
CA ASP A 256 27.66 24.47 28.08
C ASP A 256 26.73 25.02 26.96
N ASP A 257 27.28 25.32 25.77
CA ASP A 257 26.53 25.74 24.57
C ASP A 257 26.27 24.59 23.56
N GLY A 258 26.60 23.35 23.92
CA GLY A 258 26.24 22.14 23.17
C GLY A 258 27.21 21.76 22.04
N LEU A 259 28.45 22.27 22.05
CA LEU A 259 29.48 21.82 21.10
C LEU A 259 30.15 20.55 21.61
N ILE A 260 30.06 19.47 20.84
CA ILE A 260 30.69 18.18 21.14
C ILE A 260 32.16 18.21 20.69
N TYR A 261 33.08 17.92 21.60
CA TYR A 261 34.52 17.86 21.29
C TYR A 261 35.00 16.44 21.06
N ASP A 262 34.67 15.54 21.98
CA ASP A 262 35.05 14.13 21.98
C ASP A 262 34.04 13.30 22.79
N PHE A 263 34.14 11.98 22.67
CA PHE A 263 33.44 11.03 23.53
C PHE A 263 34.45 10.27 24.38
N VAL A 264 34.12 10.02 25.64
CA VAL A 264 34.88 9.16 26.53
C VAL A 264 34.16 7.83 26.64
N LEU A 265 34.81 6.75 26.19
CA LEU A 265 34.29 5.40 26.32
C LEU A 265 34.88 4.76 27.57
N THR A 266 34.04 4.06 28.35
CA THR A 266 34.46 3.26 29.50
C THR A 266 34.02 1.82 29.28
N PHE A 267 34.98 0.92 29.04
CA PHE A 267 34.68 -0.49 28.77
C PHE A 267 34.39 -1.26 30.05
N ASP A 268 33.47 -2.22 29.96
CA ASP A 268 33.15 -3.11 31.07
C ASP A 268 34.31 -4.07 31.36
N LYS A 269 34.50 -4.44 32.63
CA LYS A 269 35.57 -5.35 33.07
C LYS A 269 35.37 -6.80 32.63
N SER A 270 34.17 -7.14 32.16
CA SER A 270 33.83 -8.46 31.59
C SER A 270 34.23 -8.60 30.13
N CYS A 271 34.65 -7.51 29.47
CA CYS A 271 35.12 -7.54 28.09
C CYS A 271 36.37 -8.43 27.93
N PRO A 272 36.54 -9.11 26.77
CA PRO A 272 37.70 -9.94 26.52
C PRO A 272 39.02 -9.15 26.65
N PRO A 273 39.94 -9.56 27.56
CA PRO A 273 41.17 -8.81 27.81
C PRO A 273 42.09 -8.81 26.58
N GLU A 274 42.04 -9.86 25.76
CA GLU A 274 42.83 -9.98 24.53
C GLU A 274 42.48 -8.89 23.51
N ILE A 275 41.22 -8.44 23.47
CA ILE A 275 40.76 -7.36 22.58
C ILE A 275 41.07 -6.00 23.21
N LEU A 276 40.86 -5.84 24.52
CA LEU A 276 41.17 -4.59 25.23
C LEU A 276 42.67 -4.23 25.16
N GLU A 277 43.56 -5.22 25.16
CA GLU A 277 45.01 -5.02 25.00
C GLU A 277 45.40 -4.53 23.59
N MET A 278 44.54 -4.71 22.58
CA MET A 278 44.77 -4.21 21.22
C MET A 278 44.46 -2.72 21.07
N ILE A 279 43.66 -2.14 21.98
CA ILE A 279 43.25 -0.74 21.93
C ILE A 279 44.38 0.17 22.40
N GLU A 280 45.04 0.85 21.46
CA GLU A 280 46.11 1.79 21.79
C GLU A 280 45.56 3.03 22.51
N GLY A 281 46.14 3.36 23.67
CA GLY A 281 45.74 4.55 24.44
C GLY A 281 44.62 4.31 25.47
N LEU A 282 44.21 3.06 25.69
CA LEU A 282 43.32 2.68 26.78
C LEU A 282 43.99 2.95 28.14
N SER A 283 43.30 3.67 29.02
CA SER A 283 43.79 3.99 30.37
C SER A 283 43.67 2.80 31.33
N ASP A 284 44.37 2.87 32.47
CA ASP A 284 44.29 1.86 33.55
C ASP A 284 42.87 1.65 34.10
N ASN A 285 41.95 2.59 33.84
CA ASN A 285 40.55 2.52 34.24
C ASN A 285 39.63 2.00 33.12
N LEU A 286 40.19 1.41 32.05
CA LEU A 286 39.48 0.96 30.85
C LEU A 286 38.74 2.09 30.14
N THR A 287 39.35 3.29 30.12
CA THR A 287 38.77 4.45 29.43
C THR A 287 39.63 4.94 28.28
N ILE A 288 38.99 5.34 27.19
CA ILE A 288 39.62 5.95 26.02
C ILE A 288 38.80 7.14 25.52
N ARG A 289 39.46 8.08 24.85
CA ARG A 289 38.80 9.20 24.17
C ARG A 289 38.77 8.93 22.67
N VAL A 290 37.59 9.11 22.08
CA VAL A 290 37.38 8.99 20.64
C VAL A 290 36.80 10.29 20.09
N SER A 291 37.03 10.53 18.81
CA SER A 291 36.62 11.76 18.13
C SER A 291 35.10 11.92 18.10
N ALA A 292 34.64 13.16 17.92
CA ALA A 292 33.21 13.44 17.74
C ALA A 292 32.58 12.73 16.52
N ASN A 293 33.41 12.28 15.58
CA ASN A 293 32.99 11.59 14.35
C ASN A 293 33.09 10.05 14.45
N ALA A 294 33.45 9.51 15.62
CA ALA A 294 33.68 8.08 15.81
C ALA A 294 32.43 7.24 15.48
N PHE A 295 31.25 7.82 15.65
CA PHE A 295 29.96 7.17 15.39
C PHE A 295 29.31 7.57 14.05
N ASP A 296 30.01 8.32 13.19
CA ASP A 296 29.48 8.68 11.88
C ASP A 296 29.31 7.43 11.00
N ASN A 297 28.18 7.36 10.31
CA ASN A 297 27.93 6.29 9.35
C ASN A 297 28.93 6.37 8.18
N PRO A 298 29.67 5.29 7.85
CA PRO A 298 30.56 5.28 6.68
C PRO A 298 29.80 5.29 5.35
N TYR A 299 28.49 4.99 5.34
CA TYR A 299 27.66 5.07 4.14
C TYR A 299 27.17 6.50 3.87
N PRO A 300 27.23 6.99 2.61
CA PRO A 300 26.48 8.18 2.23
C PRO A 300 24.97 7.89 2.30
N ASP A 301 24.18 8.80 2.88
CA ASP A 301 22.72 8.66 3.02
C ASP A 301 22.06 8.16 1.73
N GLU A 302 21.29 7.07 1.84
CA GLU A 302 20.54 6.42 0.74
C GLU A 302 19.34 7.24 0.23
N ASN A 303 19.45 8.56 0.15
CA ASN A 303 18.49 9.43 -0.52
C ASN A 303 18.88 9.72 -1.98
N MET A 304 19.44 8.73 -2.68
CA MET A 304 19.56 8.79 -4.14
C MET A 304 18.30 8.20 -4.77
N HIS A 305 17.34 9.07 -5.07
CA HIS A 305 16.31 8.82 -6.08
C HIS A 305 16.99 8.33 -7.37
N TYR A 306 16.81 7.05 -7.68
CA TYR A 306 17.17 6.53 -9.00
C TYR A 306 16.05 6.88 -9.98
N GLU A 307 16.24 7.93 -10.77
CA GLU A 307 15.56 8.08 -12.05
C GLU A 307 15.99 6.92 -12.94
N TYR A 308 15.08 6.00 -13.23
CA TYR A 308 15.31 4.97 -14.25
C TYR A 308 15.10 5.56 -15.66
N PRO A 309 16.00 5.25 -16.63
CA PRO A 309 15.84 5.64 -18.03
C PRO A 309 14.71 4.89 -18.75
#